data_AF-A0A8T3XP84-F1
#
_entry.id   AF-A0A8T3XP84-F1
#
_cell.length_a   1.000
_cell.length_b   1.000
_cell.length_c   1.000
_cell.angle_alpha   90.00
_cell.angle_beta   90.00
_cell.angle_gamma   90.00
#
_symmetry.space_group_name_H-M   'P 1'
#
loop_
_entity.id
_entity.type
_entity.pdbx_description
1 polymer ?
#
loop_
_entity_poly.entity_id
_entity_poly.type
_entity_poly.pdbx_seq_one_letter_code
_entity_poly.pdbx_strand_id
1 'polypeptide(L)' 'MEDILECPQCRSREISLIPDQTAKFIYKCNNCNYSGPRIIKLDKLEEQKKKLMSMTLSKGTRKEIEEALRKKKAGIK' A
#
# COMPACT_ATOMS: atom_id res chain seq x y z
N MET A 1 -10.25 -10.19 -9.77
CA MET A 1 -9.49 -8.95 -9.54
C MET A 1 -10.41 -8.06 -8.73
N GLU A 2 -10.18 -7.92 -7.43
CA GLU A 2 -11.04 -7.12 -6.54
C GLU A 2 -10.30 -5.84 -6.18
N ASP A 3 -10.90 -4.71 -6.56
CA ASP A 3 -10.52 -3.37 -6.12
C ASP A 3 -10.77 -3.24 -4.62
N ILE A 4 -9.75 -2.86 -3.85
CA ILE A 4 -9.91 -2.59 -2.42
C ILE A 4 -10.34 -1.12 -2.29
N LEU A 5 -11.55 -0.90 -1.76
CA LEU A 5 -12.09 0.43 -1.48
C LEU A 5 -11.87 0.79 -0.01
N GLU A 6 -11.43 2.03 0.24
CA GLU A 6 -11.23 2.56 1.59
C GLU A 6 -11.90 3.92 1.79
N CYS A 7 -12.46 4.12 2.98
CA CYS A 7 -13.13 5.35 3.35
C CYS A 7 -12.08 6.46 3.51
N PRO A 8 -12.25 7.63 2.87
CA PRO A 8 -11.29 8.72 3.01
C PRO A 8 -11.21 9.31 4.42
N GLN A 9 -12.25 9.12 5.24
CA GLN A 9 -12.36 9.74 6.56
C GLN A 9 -11.80 8.86 7.69
N CYS A 10 -12.06 7.55 7.63
CA CYS A 10 -11.65 6.60 8.69
C CYS A 10 -10.80 5.42 8.18
N ARG A 11 -10.50 5.35 6.88
CA ARG A 11 -9.83 4.22 6.21
C ARG A 11 -10.49 2.85 6.40
N SER A 12 -11.74 2.81 6.86
CA SER A 12 -12.49 1.55 6.92
C SER A 12 -12.80 1.04 5.51
N ARG A 13 -12.76 -0.28 5.35
CA ARG A 13 -13.12 -1.02 4.13
C ARG A 13 -14.60 -1.41 4.09
N GLU A 14 -15.32 -1.15 5.17
CA GLU A 14 -16.77 -1.39 5.25
C GLU A 14 -17.52 -0.30 4.51
N ILE A 15 -17.58 -0.45 3.19
CA ILE A 15 -18.20 0.51 2.27
C ILE A 15 -19.30 -0.19 1.48
N SER A 16 -20.45 0.46 1.40
CA SER A 16 -21.60 0.05 0.60
C SER A 16 -21.85 1.08 -0.49
N LEU A 17 -22.12 0.63 -1.71
CA LEU A 17 -22.68 1.50 -2.75
C LEU A 17 -24.18 1.64 -2.51
N ILE A 18 -24.64 2.87 -2.39
CA ILE A 18 -26.07 3.19 -2.28
C ILE A 18 -26.50 4.02 -3.49
N PRO A 19 -27.71 3.79 -4.03
CA PRO A 19 -28.24 4.59 -5.11
C PRO A 19 -28.51 6.02 -4.60
N ASP A 20 -28.13 7.01 -5.42
CA ASP A 20 -28.41 8.42 -5.14
C ASP A 20 -29.19 9.02 -6.32
N GLN A 21 -30.21 9.84 -6.01
CA GLN A 21 -31.08 10.43 -7.02
C GLN A 21 -30.35 11.38 -7.98
N THR A 22 -29.18 11.90 -7.58
CA THR A 22 -28.41 12.90 -8.33
C THR A 22 -27.21 12.27 -9.02
N ALA A 23 -26.53 11.33 -8.36
CA ALA A 23 -25.22 10.80 -8.81
C ALA A 23 -25.25 9.36 -9.33
N LYS A 24 -26.43 8.76 -9.54
CA LYS A 24 -26.65 7.31 -9.83
C LYS A 24 -26.24 6.40 -8.68
N PHE A 25 -25.01 6.51 -8.16
CA PHE A 25 -24.52 5.77 -6.99
C PHE A 25 -23.51 6.59 -6.18
N ILE A 26 -23.57 6.50 -4.85
CA ILE A 26 -22.58 7.07 -3.92
C ILE A 26 -22.05 5.98 -2.99
N TYR A 27 -20.85 6.19 -2.45
CA TYR A 27 -20.23 5.30 -1.47
C TYR A 27 -20.62 5.73 -0.06
N LYS A 28 -21.12 4.78 0.75
CA LYS A 28 -21.42 4.97 2.17
C LYS A 28 -20.52 4.07 3.01
N CYS A 29 -19.76 4.66 3.92
CA CYS A 29 -18.98 3.94 4.91
C CYS A 29 -19.86 3.58 6.12
N ASN A 30 -19.93 2.29 6.47
CA ASN A 30 -20.73 1.82 7.60
C ASN A 30 -20.07 2.10 8.97
N ASN A 31 -18.76 2.35 8.98
CA ASN A 31 -18.02 2.58 10.23
C ASN A 31 -18.10 4.04 10.73
N CYS A 32 -18.05 5.02 9.83
CA CYS A 32 -18.07 6.45 10.19
C CYS A 32 -19.23 7.24 9.59
N ASN A 33 -20.17 6.56 8.91
CA ASN A 33 -21.30 7.16 8.20
C ASN A 33 -20.94 8.20 7.13
N TYR A 34 -19.69 8.25 6.67
CA TYR A 34 -19.31 9.04 5.51
C TYR A 34 -20.10 8.59 4.27
N SER A 35 -20.78 9.52 3.59
CA SER A 35 -21.50 9.27 2.34
C SER A 35 -21.09 10.26 1.27
N GLY A 36 -20.59 9.78 0.14
CA GLY A 36 -20.20 10.65 -0.97
C GLY A 36 -19.65 9.92 -2.19
N PRO A 37 -19.37 10.66 -3.28
CA PRO A 37 -18.87 10.07 -4.52
C PRO A 37 -17.38 9.73 -4.47
N ARG A 38 -16.64 10.22 -3.47
CA ARG A 38 -15.18 10.01 -3.33
C ARG A 38 -14.87 8.81 -2.46
N ILE A 39 -14.04 7.91 -2.97
CA ILE A 39 -13.50 6.74 -2.26
C ILE A 39 -12.02 6.56 -2.60
N ILE A 40 -11.23 6.03 -1.67
CA ILE A 40 -9.84 5.68 -1.95
C ILE A 40 -9.85 4.31 -2.63
N LYS A 41 -9.26 4.21 -3.82
CA LYS A 41 -9.02 2.93 -4.50
C LYS A 41 -7.56 2.54 -4.28
N LEU A 42 -7.33 1.48 -3.53
CA LEU A 42 -6.01 0.90 -3.42
C LEU A 42 -5.80 -0.08 -4.58
N ASP A 43 -4.95 0.30 -5.52
CA ASP A 43 -4.45 -0.62 -6.53
C ASP A 43 -3.50 -1.64 -5.87
N LYS A 44 -3.63 -2.93 -6.20
CA LYS A 44 -2.83 -4.01 -5.62
C LYS A 44 -1.31 -3.84 -5.83
N LEU A 45 -0.87 -2.87 -6.65
CA LEU A 45 0.55 -2.48 -6.74
C LEU A 45 1.17 -2.11 -5.38
N GLU A 46 0.45 -1.47 -4.47
CA GLU A 46 1.00 -1.12 -3.15
C GLU A 46 1.18 -2.34 -2.23
N GLU A 47 0.27 -3.31 -2.29
CA GLU A 47 0.40 -4.54 -1.51
C GLU A 47 1.55 -5.43 -2.04
N GLN A 48 1.74 -5.47 -3.36
CA GLN A 48 2.93 -6.10 -3.95
C GLN A 48 4.22 -5.36 -3.59
N LYS A 49 4.24 -4.02 -3.60
CA LYS A 49 5.39 -3.24 -3.13
C LYS A 49 5.71 -3.51 -1.67
N LYS A 50 4.70 -3.60 -0.80
CA LYS A 50 4.90 -3.90 0.63
C LYS A 50 5.47 -5.31 0.84
N LYS A 51 4.98 -6.31 0.09
CA LYS A 51 5.56 -7.67 0.06
C LYS A 51 6.99 -7.69 -0.49
N LEU A 52 7.27 -6.92 -1.55
CA LEU A 52 8.60 -6.82 -2.13
C LEU A 52 9.60 -6.13 -1.17
N MET A 53 9.17 -5.05 -0.50
CA MET A 53 9.98 -4.34 0.49
C MET A 53 10.25 -5.18 1.75
N SER A 54 9.29 -5.99 2.21
CA SER A 54 9.54 -6.92 3.33
C SER A 54 10.42 -8.10 2.93
N MET A 55 10.42 -8.54 1.66
CA MET A 55 11.34 -9.56 1.14
C MET A 55 12.78 -9.05 0.99
N THR A 56 12.96 -7.77 0.67
CA THR A 56 14.29 -7.16 0.46
C THR A 56 15.04 -6.88 1.77
N LEU A 57 14.39 -7.04 2.94
CA LEU A 57 15.01 -6.84 4.26
C LEU A 57 15.38 -8.13 5.01
N SER A 58 15.22 -9.30 4.38
CA SER A 58 15.74 -10.56 4.93
C SER A 58 17.20 -10.77 4.54
N LYS A 59 18.07 -10.26 5.41
CA LYS A 59 19.29 -10.95 5.92
C LYS A 59 20.16 -11.67 4.87
N GLY A 60 21.09 -10.94 4.26
CA GLY A 60 22.23 -11.56 3.60
C GLY A 60 23.26 -10.58 3.06
N THR A 61 22.81 -9.50 2.42
CA THR A 61 23.73 -8.73 1.56
C THR A 61 24.47 -7.60 2.27
N ARG A 62 24.02 -7.12 3.43
CA ARG A 62 24.63 -5.93 4.06
C ARG A 62 26.06 -6.20 4.58
N LYS A 63 26.29 -7.36 5.21
CA LYS A 63 27.64 -7.75 5.68
C LYS A 63 28.57 -8.15 4.52
N GLU A 64 28.05 -8.85 3.52
CA GLU A 64 28.83 -9.24 2.32
C GLU A 64 29.25 -8.02 1.49
N ILE A 65 28.37 -7.02 1.34
CA ILE A 65 28.69 -5.76 0.65
C ILE A 65 29.73 -4.95 1.44
N GLU A 66 29.59 -4.88 2.77
CA GLU A 66 30.53 -4.13 3.63
C GLU A 66 31.92 -4.78 3.65
N GLU A 67 31.99 -6.12 3.71
CA GLU A 67 33.27 -6.85 3.63
C GLU A 67 33.90 -6.76 2.23
N ALA A 68 33.11 -6.82 1.16
CA ALA A 68 33.59 -6.62 -0.21
C ALA A 68 34.15 -5.21 -0.43
N LEU A 69 33.52 -4.18 0.16
CA LEU A 69 34.02 -2.81 0.15
C LEU A 69 35.33 -2.66 0.95
N ARG A 70 35.47 -3.37 2.09
CA ARG A 70 36.69 -3.33 2.90
C ARG A 70 37.88 -4.00 2.20
N LYS A 71 37.66 -5.13 1.51
CA LYS A 71 38.70 -5.81 0.71
C LYS A 71 39.17 -4.97 -0.48
N LYS A 72 38.29 -4.22 -1.16
CA LYS A 72 38.69 -3.29 -2.23
C LYS A 72 39.52 -2.10 -1.76
N LYS A 73 39.35 -1.64 -0.52
CA LYS A 73 40.16 -0.55 0.05
C LYS A 73 41.56 -0.98 0.52
N ALA A 74 41.78 -2.27 0.76
CA ALA A 74 43.07 -2.79 1.23
C ALA A 74 44.06 -3.15 0.10
N GLY A 75 43.62 -3.14 -1.17
CA GLY A 75 44.45 -3.47 -2.33
C GLY A 75 45.04 -2.26 -3.09
N ILE A 76 44.94 -1.05 -2.54
CA ILE A 76 45.57 0.16 -3.10
C ILE A 76 46.58 0.69 -2.08
N LYS A 77 47.69 -0.03 -1.90
CA LYS A 77 49.05 0.51 -1.77
C LYS A 77 50.07 -0.61 -1.65
#